data_AF-A0A962JU51-F1
#
_entry.id   AF-A0A962JU51-F1
#
_cell.length_a   1.000
_cell.length_b   1.000
_cell.length_c   1.000
_cell.angle_alpha   90.00
_cell.angle_beta   90.00
_cell.angle_gamma   90.00
#
_symmetry.space_group_name_H-M   'P 1'
#
loop_
_entity.id
_entity.type
_entity.pdbx_description
1 polymer ?
#
loop_
_entity_poly.entity_id
_entity_poly.type
_entity_poly.pdbx_seq_one_letter_code
_entity_poly.pdbx_strand_id
1 'polypeptide(L)' 'VQNAVDQAKIAAATLCGKPKTYHALPWFWSDQYDLKLQIAGLSQGHDEVVIRGNIESSRSFAVFYLKQGFVIAV' A
#
# COMPACT_ATOMS: atom_id res chain seq x y z
N VAL A 1 10.03 -3.21 0.12
CA VAL A 1 10.69 -4.17 1.06
C VAL A 1 9.97 -4.25 2.43
N GLN A 2 8.77 -3.71 2.62
CA GLN A 2 8.11 -3.78 3.94
C GLN A 2 7.70 -5.20 4.34
N ASN A 3 7.01 -5.95 3.46
CA ASN A 3 6.47 -7.26 3.82
C ASN A 3 7.55 -8.24 4.30
N ALA A 4 8.70 -8.30 3.61
CA ALA A 4 9.82 -9.16 4.00
C ALA A 4 10.35 -8.82 5.42
N VAL A 5 10.51 -7.53 5.72
CA VAL A 5 10.99 -7.07 7.03
C VAL A 5 9.99 -7.40 8.13
N ASP A 6 8.71 -7.14 7.90
CA ASP A 6 7.69 -7.35 8.93
C ASP A 6 7.44 -8.84 9.19
N GLN A 7 7.40 -9.66 8.14
CA GLN A 7 7.32 -11.12 8.29
C GLN A 7 8.52 -11.67 9.06
N ALA A 8 9.74 -11.18 8.79
CA ALA A 8 10.93 -11.58 9.54
C ALA A 8 10.82 -11.24 11.04
N LYS A 9 10.28 -10.05 11.38
CA LYS A 9 10.05 -9.66 12.79
C LYS A 9 9.01 -10.56 13.47
N ILE A 10 7.93 -10.92 12.78
CA ILE A 10 6.89 -11.81 13.31
C ILE A 10 7.46 -13.21 13.57
N ALA A 11 8.25 -13.74 12.64
CA ALA A 11 8.93 -15.01 12.80
C ALA A 11 9.88 -14.99 14.01
N ALA A 12 10.73 -13.96 14.12
CA ALA A 12 11.64 -13.79 15.26
C ALA A 12 10.90 -13.68 16.60
N ALA A 13 9.81 -12.90 16.66
CA ALA A 13 9.02 -12.74 17.87
C ALA A 13 8.37 -14.07 18.31
N THR A 14 7.88 -14.86 17.35
CA THR A 14 7.34 -16.19 17.61
C THR A 14 8.39 -17.12 18.21
N LEU A 15 9.60 -17.16 17.65
CA LEU A 15 10.71 -17.95 18.18
C LEU A 15 11.11 -17.54 19.61
N CYS A 16 10.98 -16.25 19.95
CA CYS A 16 11.23 -15.73 21.30
C CYS A 16 10.03 -15.88 22.26
N GLY A 17 9.01 -16.68 21.93
CA GLY A 17 7.85 -16.91 22.79
C GLY A 17 6.90 -15.71 22.90
N LYS A 18 6.95 -14.76 21.95
CA LYS A 18 6.12 -13.56 21.89
C LYS A 18 5.33 -13.52 20.57
N PRO A 19 4.43 -14.49 20.33
CA PRO A 19 3.69 -14.56 19.07
C PRO A 19 2.87 -13.28 18.86
N LYS A 20 2.85 -12.80 17.62
CA LYS A 20 2.08 -11.63 17.19
C LYS A 20 1.41 -11.93 15.87
N THR A 21 0.17 -11.46 15.70
CA THR A 21 -0.51 -11.59 14.41
C THR A 21 -0.03 -10.51 13.44
N TYR A 22 0.26 -10.90 12.20
CA TYR A 22 0.62 -9.96 11.14
C TYR A 22 -0.64 -9.32 10.54
N HIS A 23 -0.80 -8.01 10.74
CA HIS A 23 -1.92 -7.22 10.21
C HIS A 23 -1.48 -5.86 9.65
N ALA A 24 -0.22 -5.73 9.24
CA ALA A 24 0.27 -4.49 8.68
C ALA A 24 -0.37 -4.23 7.30
N LEU A 25 -0.72 -2.97 7.02
CA LEU A 25 -1.14 -2.55 5.68
C LEU A 25 0.03 -2.75 4.71
N PRO A 26 -0.13 -3.53 3.62
CA PRO A 26 0.92 -3.70 2.64
C PRO A 26 1.17 -2.36 1.94
N TRP A 27 2.44 -2.05 1.69
CA TRP A 27 2.80 -0.84 0.93
C TRP A 27 4.08 -1.05 0.13
N PHE A 28 4.16 -0.28 -0.96
CA PHE A 28 5.22 -0.36 -1.95
C PHE A 28 5.62 1.04 -2.39
N TRP A 29 6.77 1.13 -3.05
CA TRP A 29 7.20 2.35 -3.71
C TRP A 29 7.99 2.01 -4.96
N SER A 30 8.02 2.96 -5.89
CA SER A 30 8.87 2.92 -7.08
C SER A 30 9.38 4.33 -7.33
N ASP A 31 10.69 4.44 -7.58
CA ASP A 31 11.27 5.68 -8.10
C ASP A 31 11.49 5.47 -9.61
N GLN A 32 10.88 6.33 -10.42
CA GLN A 32 10.99 6.31 -11.88
C GLN A 32 11.32 7.72 -12.36
N TYR A 33 12.53 7.93 -12.87
CA TYR A 33 13.06 9.27 -13.13
C TYR A 33 12.99 10.15 -11.87
N ASP A 34 12.45 11.37 -12.00
CA ASP A 34 12.18 12.31 -10.91
C ASP A 34 10.82 12.07 -10.23
N LEU A 35 10.09 11.01 -10.59
CA LEU A 35 8.80 10.66 -10.01
C LEU A 35 8.94 9.66 -8.86
N LYS A 36 8.16 9.91 -7.80
CA LYS A 36 7.99 9.03 -6.65
C LYS A 36 6.60 8.43 -6.65
N LEU A 37 6.51 7.13 -6.87
CA LEU A 37 5.27 6.38 -6.73
C LEU A 37 5.25 5.75 -5.34
N GLN A 38 4.19 6.01 -4.60
CA GLN A 38 3.95 5.43 -3.28
C GLN A 38 2.58 4.76 -3.32
N ILE A 39 2.50 3.51 -2.87
CA ILE A 39 1.30 2.69 -2.92
C ILE A 39 1.04 2.11 -1.54
N ALA A 40 -0.17 2.25 -1.02
CA ALA A 40 -0.62 1.61 0.21
C ALA A 40 -1.90 0.82 -0.06
N GLY A 41 -1.97 -0.42 0.43
CA GLY A 41 -3.08 -1.34 0.18
C GLY A 41 -2.90 -2.20 -1.08
N LEU A 42 -3.95 -2.96 -1.40
CA LEU A 42 -4.01 -3.83 -2.57
C LEU A 42 -5.22 -3.44 -3.41
N SER A 43 -5.01 -2.95 -4.63
CA SER A 43 -6.09 -2.44 -5.49
C SER A 43 -6.92 -3.54 -6.16
N GLN A 44 -6.55 -4.81 -6.01
CA GLN A 44 -7.25 -5.91 -6.66
C GLN A 44 -8.69 -6.04 -6.15
N GLY A 45 -9.65 -6.07 -7.08
CA GLY A 45 -11.07 -6.21 -6.76
C GLY A 45 -11.77 -4.90 -6.38
N HIS A 46 -11.17 -3.74 -6.66
CA HIS A 46 -11.87 -2.46 -6.66
C HIS A 46 -13.00 -2.45 -7.71
N ASP A 47 -14.06 -1.71 -7.42
CA ASP A 47 -15.19 -1.44 -8.33
C ASP A 47 -15.30 0.05 -8.71
N GLU A 48 -14.56 0.92 -8.03
CA GLU A 48 -14.55 2.36 -8.27
C GLU A 48 -13.14 2.95 -8.11
N VAL A 49 -12.86 4.03 -8.85
CA VAL A 49 -11.62 4.80 -8.77
C VAL A 49 -11.94 6.28 -8.62
N VAL A 50 -11.33 6.93 -7.62
CA VAL A 50 -11.43 8.37 -7.39
C VAL A 50 -10.06 9.01 -7.53
N ILE A 51 -9.94 9.97 -8.44
CA ILE A 51 -8.69 10.71 -8.67
C ILE A 51 -8.70 12.00 -7.85
N ARG A 52 -7.62 12.20 -7.08
CA ARG A 52 -7.35 13.46 -6.39
C ARG A 52 -6.18 14.18 -7.06
N GLY A 53 -6.47 15.31 -7.68
CA GLY A 53 -5.50 16.08 -8.45
C GLY A 53 -5.91 16.14 -9.92
N ASN A 54 -5.00 16.59 -10.77
CA ASN A 54 -5.23 16.71 -12.21
C ASN A 54 -4.16 15.89 -12.96
N ILE A 55 -4.59 14.82 -13.62
CA ILE A 55 -3.68 13.92 -14.36
C ILE A 55 -3.24 14.49 -15.72
N GLU A 56 -3.94 15.48 -16.25
CA GLU A 56 -3.66 16.08 -17.56
C GLU A 56 -2.67 17.24 -17.46
N SER A 57 -2.77 18.05 -16.40
CA SER A 57 -1.98 19.27 -16.23
C SER A 57 -0.91 19.20 -15.13
N SER A 58 -0.89 18.13 -14.32
CA SER A 58 0.05 17.95 -13.22
C SER A 58 0.68 16.56 -13.21
N ARG A 59 1.91 16.49 -12.72
CA ARG A 59 2.66 15.24 -12.44
C ARG A 59 2.50 14.79 -10.97
N SER A 60 1.58 15.39 -10.24
CA SER A 60 1.28 15.09 -8.84
C SER A 60 -0.23 14.87 -8.67
N PHE A 61 -0.60 13.63 -8.33
CA PHE A 61 -1.96 13.19 -8.09
C PHE A 61 -1.96 11.93 -7.22
N ALA A 62 -3.14 11.55 -6.71
CA ALA A 62 -3.39 10.28 -6.04
C ALA A 62 -4.59 9.57 -6.67
N VAL A 63 -4.58 8.24 -6.63
CA VAL A 63 -5.65 7.39 -7.18
C VAL A 63 -6.18 6.52 -6.06
N PHE A 64 -7.38 6.81 -5.57
CA PHE A 64 -8.03 6.00 -4.54
C PHE A 64 -8.82 4.89 -5.22
N TYR A 65 -8.52 3.65 -4.87
CA TYR A 65 -9.26 2.47 -5.31
C TYR A 65 -10.28 2.10 -4.23
N LEU A 66 -11.55 2.02 -4.61
CA LEU A 66 -12.66 1.71 -3.72
C LEU A 66 -13.29 0.36 -4.07
N LYS A 67 -13.81 -0.31 -3.05
CA LYS A 67 -14.68 -1.49 -3.18
C LYS A 67 -15.91 -1.27 -2.31
N GLN A 68 -17.10 -1.29 -2.90
CA GLN A 68 -18.37 -1.07 -2.19
C GLN A 68 -18.35 0.22 -1.34
N GLY A 69 -17.74 1.29 -1.86
CA GLY A 69 -17.61 2.59 -1.19
C GLY A 69 -16.50 2.70 -0.14
N PHE A 70 -15.74 1.62 0.13
CA PHE A 70 -14.60 1.66 1.05
C PHE A 70 -13.27 1.75 0.30
N VAL A 71 -12.36 2.62 0.75
CA VAL A 71 -11.00 2.71 0.20
C VAL A 71 -10.21 1.45 0.55
N ILE A 72 -9.66 0.77 -0.46
CA ILE A 72 -8.85 -0.44 -0.31
C ILE A 72 -7.37 -0.24 -0.71
N ALA A 73 -7.08 0.78 -1.53
CA ALA A 73 -5.72 1.17 -1.87
C ALA A 73 -5.63 2.64 -2.32
N VAL A 74 -4.42 3.22 -2.23
CA VAL A 74 -4.04 4.53 -2.78
C VAL A 74 -2.60 4.51 -3.29
#